data_AF-A0A9R0ZQE1-F1
#
_entry.id   AF-A0A9R0ZQE1-F1
#
_cell.length_a   1.000
_cell.length_b   1.000
_cell.length_c   1.000
_cell.angle_alpha   90.00
_cell.angle_beta   90.00
_cell.angle_gamma   90.00
#
_symmetry.space_group_name_H-M   'P 1'
#
loop_
_entity.id
_entity.type
_entity.pdbx_description
1 polymer ?
#
loop_
_entity_poly.entity_id
_entity_poly.type
_entity_poly.pdbx_seq_one_letter_code
_entity_poly.pdbx_strand_id
1 'polypeptide(L)'
;MAFMRSSSSSMALALLPLLVAAAFFIPSMASSASGTLDHGLDGEALLMLGRFHGWMAAHGRSYATVEEKLRRFEVYRSNMEFIEAANRDSRMTYSLGETPFTDLTHDEFMAMFSSNSGSNESSWESEETTVITTRAGPVHEGTAAVEEPPRRTNLNLTAVVPPSVDWREKGVVTAAKYQGDSCCK
;
A
#
# COMPACT_ATOMS: atom_id res chain seq x y z
N MET A 1 -15.89 57.71 76.25
CA MET A 1 -15.65 56.61 75.28
C MET A 1 -14.54 55.75 75.88
N ALA A 2 -14.81 54.75 76.71
CA ALA A 2 -15.44 53.44 76.48
C ALA A 2 -14.50 52.38 75.85
N PHE A 3 -13.96 51.56 76.77
CA PHE A 3 -13.73 50.11 76.74
C PHE A 3 -12.56 49.42 75.99
N MET A 4 -11.95 48.53 76.79
CA MET A 4 -10.91 47.52 76.57
C MET A 4 -11.40 46.29 75.77
N ARG A 5 -10.48 45.54 75.16
CA ARG A 5 -10.31 44.05 75.23
C ARG A 5 -9.19 43.65 74.24
N SER A 6 -8.10 42.98 74.66
CA SER A 6 -7.96 41.60 75.16
C SER A 6 -8.17 40.52 74.07
N SER A 7 -7.12 39.78 73.70
CA SER A 7 -6.90 38.40 74.16
C SER A 7 -5.85 37.66 73.31
N SER A 8 -4.77 37.27 73.98
CA SER A 8 -3.83 36.13 73.81
C SER A 8 -4.54 34.77 73.58
N SER A 9 -3.94 33.61 73.27
CA SER A 9 -2.64 33.10 72.75
C SER A 9 -2.72 31.55 72.79
N SER A 10 -2.30 30.86 71.72
CA SER A 10 -1.53 29.59 71.69
C SER A 10 -2.07 28.21 72.15
N MET A 11 -1.57 27.20 71.40
CA MET A 11 -1.25 25.78 71.70
C MET A 11 -2.32 24.67 71.54
N ALA A 12 -2.04 23.70 70.64
CA ALA A 12 -1.65 22.32 71.02
C ALA A 12 -1.46 21.38 69.80
N LEU A 13 -0.36 20.60 69.83
CA LEU A 13 0.03 19.47 68.98
C LEU A 13 -0.54 18.15 69.52
N ALA A 14 -0.82 17.15 68.65
CA ALA A 14 -0.76 15.68 68.84
C ALA A 14 -1.84 14.96 67.98
N LEU A 15 -1.74 13.75 67.41
CA LEU A 15 -0.75 12.65 67.22
C LEU A 15 -1.45 11.65 66.23
N LEU A 16 -0.72 11.00 65.30
CA LEU A 16 -1.19 9.85 64.49
C LEU A 16 -1.17 8.54 65.31
N PRO A 17 -1.96 7.50 64.97
CA PRO A 17 -1.33 6.25 64.50
C PRO A 17 -2.10 5.42 63.45
N LEU A 18 -1.38 4.37 63.03
CA LEU A 18 -1.42 3.46 61.89
C LEU A 18 -2.27 2.18 62.11
N LEU A 19 -2.77 1.59 61.01
CA LEU A 19 -3.12 0.16 60.73
C LEU A 19 -3.85 -0.72 61.77
N VAL A 20 -5.02 -1.25 61.37
CA VAL A 20 -5.52 -2.57 61.81
C VAL A 20 -6.03 -3.35 60.59
N ALA A 21 -5.60 -4.60 60.47
CA ALA A 21 -5.95 -5.56 59.42
C ALA A 21 -6.87 -6.68 59.96
N ALA A 22 -7.67 -7.28 59.05
CA ALA A 22 -8.25 -8.65 59.03
C ALA A 22 -9.73 -8.62 58.56
N ALA A 23 -10.35 -9.62 57.91
CA ALA A 23 -9.98 -10.73 57.02
C ALA A 23 -11.33 -11.41 56.60
N PHE A 24 -11.33 -12.11 55.46
CA PHE A 24 -12.30 -13.15 54.97
C PHE A 24 -13.65 -12.77 54.35
N PHE A 25 -13.77 -13.00 53.02
CA PHE A 25 -14.74 -13.93 52.39
C PHE A 25 -14.23 -14.31 50.96
N ILE A 26 -14.25 -15.60 50.60
CA ILE A 26 -13.78 -16.21 49.31
C ILE A 26 -15.03 -16.68 48.53
N PRO A 27 -15.15 -16.50 47.19
CA PRO A 27 -14.76 -17.56 46.24
C PRO A 27 -14.15 -17.12 44.91
N SER A 28 -13.26 -18.00 44.43
CA SER A 28 -12.69 -18.09 43.09
C SER A 28 -13.76 -18.03 41.99
N MET A 29 -13.58 -17.11 41.04
CA MET A 29 -14.02 -17.28 39.65
C MET A 29 -12.85 -16.87 38.76
N ALA A 30 -12.38 -17.82 37.96
CA ALA A 30 -11.45 -17.54 36.88
C ALA A 30 -12.12 -16.54 35.92
N SER A 31 -11.57 -15.33 35.84
CA SER A 31 -11.84 -14.42 34.73
C SER A 31 -10.59 -14.36 33.88
N SER A 32 -10.59 -15.21 32.86
CA SER A 32 -9.83 -15.00 31.64
C SER A 32 -10.35 -13.73 30.98
N ALA A 33 -9.69 -12.60 31.19
CA ALA A 33 -9.72 -11.42 30.34
C ALA A 33 -8.75 -10.37 30.90
N SER A 34 -7.45 -10.66 30.84
CA SER A 34 -6.45 -9.60 30.90
C SER A 34 -6.05 -9.28 29.46
N GLY A 35 -6.86 -8.41 28.89
CA GLY A 35 -6.62 -7.69 27.65
C GLY A 35 -7.38 -6.38 27.80
N THR A 36 -6.93 -5.59 28.78
CA THR A 36 -7.39 -4.23 29.02
C THR A 36 -7.43 -3.47 27.70
N LEU A 37 -8.58 -2.89 27.40
CA LEU A 37 -8.73 -1.79 26.45
C LEU A 37 -7.97 -0.59 27.01
N ASP A 38 -6.65 -0.58 26.82
CA ASP A 38 -5.75 0.54 27.07
C ASP A 38 -4.65 0.51 26.03
N HIS A 39 -5.05 0.67 24.76
CA HIS A 39 -4.12 0.84 23.65
C HIS A 39 -4.23 2.27 23.18
N GLY A 40 -3.73 3.20 24.01
CA GLY A 40 -3.31 4.49 23.50
C GLY A 40 -2.39 4.22 22.31
N LEU A 41 -2.72 4.84 21.17
CA LEU A 41 -2.03 4.72 19.87
C LEU A 41 -0.64 4.11 20.04
N ASP A 42 -0.47 2.84 19.67
CA ASP A 42 0.81 2.16 19.80
C ASP A 42 1.92 3.04 19.21
N GLY A 43 3.09 3.02 19.85
CA GLY A 43 4.27 3.69 19.32
C GLY A 43 4.55 3.29 17.87
N GLU A 44 4.10 2.09 17.46
CA GLU A 44 4.13 1.61 16.09
C GLU A 44 3.24 2.44 15.14
N ALA A 45 1.95 2.65 15.44
CA ALA A 45 1.10 3.47 14.56
C ALA A 45 1.58 4.91 14.49
N LEU A 46 2.12 5.47 15.58
CA LEU A 46 2.72 6.81 15.55
C LEU A 46 3.96 6.88 14.65
N LEU A 47 4.81 5.85 14.69
CA LEU A 47 5.98 5.75 13.81
C LEU A 47 5.56 5.60 12.35
N MET A 48 4.57 4.73 12.07
CA MET A 48 4.03 4.54 10.72
C MET A 48 3.34 5.79 10.19
N LEU A 49 2.64 6.54 11.04
CA LEU A 49 2.02 7.81 10.67
C LEU A 49 3.08 8.86 10.28
N GLY A 50 4.20 8.90 11.01
CA GLY A 50 5.36 9.73 10.65
C GLY A 50 5.95 9.34 9.30
N ARG A 51 6.10 8.04 9.03
CA ARG A 51 6.57 7.51 7.74
C ARG A 51 5.62 7.87 6.59
N PHE A 52 4.32 7.69 6.80
CA PHE A 52 3.27 8.06 5.85
C PHE A 52 3.29 9.55 5.51
N HIS A 53 3.50 10.42 6.51
CA HIS A 53 3.68 11.85 6.28
C HIS A 53 4.91 12.17 5.42
N GLY A 54 6.05 11.50 5.67
CA GLY A 54 7.23 11.63 4.84
C GLY A 54 7.00 11.14 3.40
N TRP A 55 6.33 10.00 3.25
CA TRP A 55 5.96 9.44 1.96
C TRP A 55 5.04 10.37 1.16
N MET A 56 4.01 10.94 1.81
CA MET A 56 3.10 11.90 1.18
C MET A 56 3.87 13.12 0.64
N ALA A 57 4.80 13.66 1.43
CA ALA A 57 5.62 14.78 1.01
C ALA A 57 6.53 14.43 -0.17
N ALA A 58 7.16 13.25 -0.15
CA ALA A 58 8.04 12.78 -1.23
C ALA A 58 7.29 12.54 -2.55
N HIS A 59 6.02 12.14 -2.49
CA HIS A 59 5.20 11.80 -3.67
C HIS A 59 4.17 12.88 -4.03
N GLY A 60 4.17 14.03 -3.35
CA GLY A 60 3.22 15.11 -3.59
C GLY A 60 1.76 14.72 -3.34
N ARG A 61 1.50 13.85 -2.35
CA ARG A 61 0.16 13.37 -2.01
C ARG A 61 -0.53 14.29 -1.01
N SER A 62 -1.82 14.52 -1.24
CA SER A 62 -2.73 15.23 -0.34
C SER A 62 -4.13 14.65 -0.48
N TYR A 63 -4.87 14.59 0.61
CA TYR A 63 -6.23 14.05 0.64
C TYR A 63 -7.23 15.13 1.04
N ALA A 64 -8.42 15.09 0.45
CA ALA A 64 -9.43 16.13 0.61
C ALA A 64 -10.06 16.15 2.01
N THR A 65 -10.19 14.98 2.64
CA THR A 65 -10.83 14.84 3.96
C THR A 65 -9.95 14.05 4.92
N VAL A 66 -10.22 14.20 6.22
CA VAL A 66 -9.52 13.46 7.28
C VAL A 66 -9.85 11.97 7.19
N GLU A 67 -11.10 11.65 6.87
CA GLU A 67 -11.58 10.27 6.70
C GLU A 67 -10.84 9.57 5.56
N GLU A 68 -10.66 10.24 4.42
CA GLU A 68 -9.89 9.69 3.30
C GLU A 68 -8.41 9.54 3.66
N LYS A 69 -7.82 10.54 4.33
CA LYS A 69 -6.44 10.46 4.80
C LYS A 69 -6.24 9.27 5.75
N LEU A 70 -7.19 9.01 6.65
CA LEU A 70 -7.15 7.89 7.58
C LEU A 70 -7.25 6.55 6.83
N ARG A 71 -8.21 6.42 5.90
CA ARG A 71 -8.32 5.23 5.04
C ARG A 71 -7.03 4.97 4.28
N ARG A 72 -6.44 6.00 3.68
CA ARG A 72 -5.19 5.91 2.91
C ARG A 72 -4.00 5.53 3.77
N PHE A 73 -3.95 6.04 5.01
CA PHE A 73 -2.97 5.64 5.99
C PHE A 73 -3.06 4.16 6.35
N GLU A 74 -4.27 3.62 6.56
CA GLU A 74 -4.47 2.20 6.86
C GLU A 74 -4.01 1.29 5.71
N VAL A 75 -4.34 1.66 4.47
CA VAL A 75 -3.88 0.95 3.25
C VAL A 75 -2.36 1.00 3.14
N TYR A 76 -1.78 2.19 3.31
CA TYR A 76 -0.34 2.39 3.31
C TYR A 76 0.37 1.53 4.36
N ARG A 77 -0.13 1.50 5.60
CA ARG A 77 0.42 0.67 6.67
C ARG A 77 0.40 -0.81 6.30
N SER A 78 -0.75 -1.31 5.83
CA SER A 78 -0.90 -2.71 5.40
C SER A 78 0.04 -3.07 4.25
N ASN A 79 0.20 -2.17 3.27
CA ASN A 79 1.12 -2.39 2.16
C ASN A 79 2.59 -2.37 2.60
N MET A 80 2.96 -1.54 3.59
CA MET A 80 4.31 -1.55 4.14
C MET A 80 4.63 -2.84 4.90
N GLU A 81 3.70 -3.35 5.70
CA GLU A 81 3.83 -4.67 6.34
C GLU A 81 4.01 -5.78 5.31
N PHE A 82 3.24 -5.73 4.21
CA PHE A 82 3.37 -6.67 3.09
C PHE A 82 4.75 -6.59 2.41
N ILE A 83 5.25 -5.38 2.14
CA ILE A 83 6.57 -5.14 1.56
C ILE A 83 7.66 -5.72 2.47
N GLU A 84 7.61 -5.45 3.77
CA GLU A 84 8.60 -5.91 4.73
C GLU A 84 8.55 -7.44 4.96
N ALA A 85 7.36 -8.03 4.91
CA ALA A 85 7.20 -9.49 4.93
C ALA A 85 7.78 -10.15 3.67
N ALA A 86 7.45 -9.63 2.49
CA ALA A 86 7.94 -10.16 1.22
C ALA A 86 9.46 -10.06 1.10
N ASN A 87 10.05 -8.94 1.50
CA ASN A 87 11.50 -8.71 1.42
C ASN A 87 12.31 -9.54 2.44
N ARG A 88 11.68 -10.04 3.51
CA ARG A 88 12.31 -11.00 4.44
C ARG A 88 12.34 -12.41 3.90
N ASP A 89 11.50 -12.74 2.91
CA ASP A 89 11.45 -14.07 2.32
C ASP A 89 12.60 -14.28 1.34
N SER A 90 13.60 -15.06 1.77
CA SER A 90 14.76 -15.44 0.96
C SER A 90 14.45 -16.17 -0.36
N ARG A 91 13.20 -16.62 -0.57
CA ARG A 91 12.77 -17.24 -1.84
C ARG A 91 12.48 -16.20 -2.93
N MET A 92 12.31 -14.93 -2.58
CA MET A 92 12.03 -13.88 -3.55
C MET A 92 13.31 -13.53 -4.32
N THR A 93 13.25 -13.54 -5.65
CA THR A 93 14.35 -13.12 -6.54
C THR A 93 14.32 -11.61 -6.83
N TYR A 94 13.35 -10.91 -6.25
CA TYR A 94 13.14 -9.48 -6.36
C TYR A 94 12.76 -8.89 -5.00
N SER A 95 12.87 -7.58 -4.86
CA SER A 95 12.42 -6.84 -3.68
C SER A 95 11.26 -5.91 -4.03
N LEU A 96 10.31 -5.78 -3.11
CA LEU A 96 9.29 -4.74 -3.15
C LEU A 96 9.81 -3.45 -2.53
N GLY A 97 9.26 -2.32 -2.95
CA GLY A 97 9.62 -1.01 -2.45
C GLY A 97 8.40 -0.15 -2.19
N GLU A 98 8.61 0.92 -1.42
CA GLU A 98 7.64 1.99 -1.29
C GLU A 98 7.60 2.79 -2.60
N THR A 99 6.40 2.95 -3.18
CA THR A 99 6.17 3.54 -4.50
C THR A 99 5.08 4.62 -4.43
N PRO A 100 4.82 5.37 -5.52
CA PRO A 100 3.68 6.29 -5.57
C PRO A 100 2.31 5.60 -5.38
N PHE A 101 2.24 4.27 -5.46
CA PHE A 101 1.00 3.49 -5.39
C PHE A 101 0.79 2.81 -4.02
N THR A 102 1.67 3.07 -3.04
CA THR A 102 1.64 2.38 -1.75
C THR A 102 0.40 2.69 -0.91
N ASP A 103 -0.35 3.75 -1.21
CA ASP A 103 -1.64 4.07 -0.56
C ASP A 103 -2.87 3.51 -1.30
N LEU A 104 -2.67 2.70 -2.33
CA LEU A 104 -3.75 2.06 -3.10
C LEU A 104 -3.90 0.59 -2.71
N THR A 105 -5.14 0.11 -2.70
CA THR A 105 -5.39 -1.33 -2.68
C THR A 105 -5.07 -1.94 -4.04
N HIS A 106 -4.93 -3.27 -4.08
CA HIS A 106 -4.75 -3.99 -5.35
C HIS A 106 -5.87 -3.65 -6.34
N ASP A 107 -7.13 -3.69 -5.89
CA ASP A 107 -8.29 -3.43 -6.74
C ASP A 107 -8.32 -1.98 -7.25
N GLU A 108 -7.98 -1.01 -6.39
CA GLU A 108 -7.88 0.40 -6.81
C GLU A 108 -6.77 0.59 -7.85
N PHE A 109 -5.60 -0.02 -7.62
CA PHE A 109 -4.49 0.03 -8.57
C PHE A 109 -4.89 -0.56 -9.92
N MET A 110 -5.50 -1.75 -9.91
CA MET A 110 -5.95 -2.41 -11.15
C MET A 110 -7.01 -1.60 -11.88
N ALA A 111 -7.96 -1.00 -11.17
CA ALA A 111 -9.01 -0.17 -11.76
C ALA A 111 -8.49 1.13 -12.40
N MET A 112 -7.35 1.65 -11.93
CA MET A 112 -6.77 2.92 -12.42
C MET A 112 -5.67 2.72 -13.47
N PHE A 113 -4.84 1.68 -13.32
CA PHE A 113 -3.60 1.52 -14.07
C PHE A 113 -3.55 0.29 -14.97
N SER A 114 -4.44 -0.67 -14.81
CA SER A 114 -4.57 -1.80 -15.73
C SER A 114 -5.66 -1.52 -16.77
N SER A 115 -5.41 -1.85 -18.04
CA SER A 115 -6.46 -1.91 -19.05
C SER A 115 -7.54 -2.87 -18.55
N ASN A 116 -8.79 -2.42 -18.48
CA ASN A 116 -9.92 -3.32 -18.39
C ASN A 116 -10.00 -4.04 -19.74
N SER A 117 -9.18 -5.08 -19.92
CA SER A 117 -9.39 -6.11 -20.93
C SER A 117 -10.64 -6.88 -20.53
N GLY A 118 -11.77 -6.17 -20.45
CA GLY A 118 -13.07 -6.80 -20.46
C GLY A 118 -13.06 -7.63 -21.73
N SER A 119 -12.95 -8.95 -21.55
CA SER A 119 -13.64 -9.89 -22.40
C SER A 119 -15.06 -9.36 -22.49
N ASN A 120 -15.31 -8.54 -23.52
CA ASN A 120 -16.63 -8.43 -24.06
C ASN A 120 -16.88 -9.85 -24.57
N GLU A 121 -17.45 -10.67 -23.68
CA GLU A 121 -18.13 -11.90 -24.02
C GLU A 121 -19.28 -11.46 -24.93
N SER A 122 -18.95 -11.13 -26.18
CA SER A 122 -19.93 -11.00 -27.23
C SER A 122 -20.40 -12.42 -27.50
N SER A 123 -21.40 -12.82 -26.71
CA SER A 123 -22.38 -13.83 -27.05
C SER A 123 -22.98 -13.44 -28.41
N TRP A 124 -22.31 -13.83 -29.49
CA TRP A 124 -22.87 -13.97 -30.82
C TRP A 124 -22.12 -15.10 -31.52
N GLU A 125 -22.83 -16.20 -31.66
CA GLU A 125 -22.52 -17.32 -32.52
C GLU A 125 -22.58 -16.83 -33.98
N SER A 126 -21.43 -16.46 -34.53
CA SER A 126 -21.19 -16.48 -35.98
C SER A 126 -19.68 -16.56 -36.22
N GLU A 127 -19.29 -17.63 -36.88
CA GLU A 127 -17.93 -18.00 -37.25
C GLU A 127 -17.24 -16.93 -38.10
N GLU A 128 -16.64 -15.92 -37.47
CA GLU A 128 -15.54 -15.17 -38.09
C GLU A 128 -14.68 -14.52 -37.01
N THR A 129 -13.58 -15.17 -36.68
CA THR A 129 -12.55 -14.71 -35.75
C THR A 129 -12.03 -13.35 -36.21
N THR A 130 -12.51 -12.26 -35.59
CA THR A 130 -11.92 -10.94 -35.77
C THR A 130 -10.57 -10.92 -35.07
N VAL A 131 -9.55 -11.35 -35.81
CA VAL A 131 -8.15 -11.26 -35.42
C VAL A 131 -7.83 -9.79 -35.14
N ILE A 132 -7.34 -9.49 -33.94
CA ILE A 132 -6.68 -8.21 -33.64
C ILE A 132 -5.43 -8.15 -34.53
N THR A 133 -5.60 -7.63 -35.75
CA THR A 133 -4.51 -7.37 -36.67
C THR A 133 -3.78 -6.14 -36.16
N THR A 134 -2.72 -6.37 -35.39
CA THR A 134 -1.68 -5.35 -35.26
C THR A 134 -1.22 -4.98 -36.67
N ARG A 135 -0.69 -3.78 -36.88
CA ARG A 135 -0.10 -3.36 -38.17
C ARG A 135 0.97 -4.32 -38.74
N ALA A 136 1.33 -5.38 -38.02
CA ALA A 136 2.14 -6.50 -38.49
C ALA A 136 1.46 -7.40 -39.53
N GLY A 137 0.15 -7.24 -39.80
CA GLY A 137 -0.57 -8.07 -40.77
C GLY A 137 -0.82 -9.51 -40.26
N PRO A 138 -1.62 -10.31 -41.00
CA PRO A 138 -1.93 -11.69 -40.62
C PRO A 138 -0.66 -12.56 -40.69
N VAL A 139 -0.33 -13.27 -39.61
CA VAL A 139 0.68 -14.34 -39.66
C VAL A 139 0.04 -15.55 -40.32
N HIS A 140 0.12 -15.61 -41.64
CA HIS A 140 -0.30 -16.77 -42.41
C HIS A 140 0.75 -17.89 -42.29
N GLU A 141 0.38 -18.99 -41.64
CA GLU A 141 1.08 -20.27 -41.79
C GLU A 141 0.70 -20.85 -43.16
N GLY A 142 1.73 -21.15 -43.96
CA GLY A 142 1.69 -21.19 -45.41
C GLY A 142 0.60 -22.05 -46.06
N THR A 143 0.00 -21.50 -47.11
CA THR A 143 -0.46 -22.06 -48.39
C THR A 143 -1.51 -21.13 -49.03
N ALA A 144 -1.09 -20.38 -50.05
CA ALA A 144 -1.82 -20.08 -51.29
C ALA A 144 -1.36 -18.72 -51.86
N ALA A 145 -0.98 -18.75 -53.13
CA ALA A 145 -0.36 -17.66 -53.86
C ALA A 145 -1.31 -16.47 -54.04
N VAL A 146 -0.99 -15.36 -53.39
CA VAL A 146 -1.29 -14.01 -53.85
C VAL A 146 0.03 -13.26 -53.77
N GLU A 147 0.46 -12.60 -54.86
CA GLU A 147 1.72 -11.85 -54.90
C GLU A 147 1.74 -10.76 -53.82
N GLU A 148 2.31 -11.09 -52.67
CA GLU A 148 2.64 -10.12 -51.63
C GLU A 148 3.83 -9.24 -52.10
N PRO A 149 3.85 -7.94 -51.71
CA PRO A 149 5.05 -7.12 -51.87
C PRO A 149 6.23 -7.81 -51.17
N PRO A 150 7.46 -7.74 -51.72
CA PRO A 150 8.56 -8.57 -51.29
C PRO A 150 8.76 -8.40 -49.77
N ARG A 151 8.48 -9.47 -49.02
CA ARG A 151 8.89 -9.58 -47.63
C ARG A 151 10.37 -9.25 -47.59
N ARG A 152 10.75 -8.28 -46.76
CA ARG A 152 12.16 -7.99 -46.48
C ARG A 152 12.76 -9.20 -45.78
N THR A 153 13.16 -10.22 -46.53
CA THR A 153 13.88 -11.39 -46.04
C THR A 153 15.37 -11.04 -45.85
N ASN A 154 15.65 -9.99 -45.08
CA ASN A 154 17.01 -9.70 -44.61
C ASN A 154 17.25 -10.28 -43.20
N LEU A 155 16.40 -11.20 -42.75
CA LEU A 155 16.66 -11.99 -41.55
C LEU A 155 17.55 -13.16 -41.96
N ASN A 156 18.86 -12.97 -41.85
CA ASN A 156 19.76 -14.09 -41.90
C ASN A 156 19.58 -14.93 -40.61
N LEU A 157 18.76 -15.98 -40.70
CA LEU A 157 18.45 -16.89 -39.60
C LEU A 157 19.68 -17.66 -39.08
N THR A 158 20.83 -17.58 -39.77
CA THR A 158 22.11 -18.15 -39.30
C THR A 158 22.95 -17.15 -38.51
N ALA A 159 22.47 -15.92 -38.30
CA ALA A 159 23.21 -14.92 -37.54
C ALA A 159 23.23 -15.29 -36.05
N VAL A 160 24.43 -15.31 -35.46
CA VAL A 160 24.60 -15.50 -34.02
C VAL A 160 23.94 -14.34 -33.28
N VAL A 161 22.90 -14.65 -32.51
CA VAL A 161 22.19 -13.67 -31.68
C VAL A 161 23.02 -13.41 -30.41
N PRO A 162 23.21 -12.15 -30.00
CA PRO A 162 23.92 -11.85 -28.76
C PRO A 162 23.19 -12.41 -27.53
N PRO A 163 23.93 -12.75 -26.45
CA PRO A 163 23.34 -13.32 -25.24
C PRO A 163 22.44 -12.34 -24.46
N SER A 164 22.58 -11.03 -24.69
CA SER A 164 21.71 -9.98 -24.14
C SER A 164 21.65 -8.79 -25.09
N VAL A 165 20.53 -8.05 -25.04
CA VAL A 165 20.32 -6.81 -25.81
C VAL A 165 19.63 -5.80 -24.90
N ASP A 166 20.18 -4.60 -24.80
CA ASP A 166 19.51 -3.44 -24.21
C ASP A 166 19.35 -2.34 -25.29
N TRP A 167 18.10 -2.05 -25.66
CA TRP A 167 17.79 -1.03 -26.66
C TRP A 167 18.03 0.40 -26.16
N ARG A 168 18.10 0.63 -24.85
CA ARG A 168 18.44 1.93 -24.27
C ARG A 168 19.86 2.33 -24.65
N GLU A 169 20.79 1.37 -24.70
CA GLU A 169 22.18 1.59 -25.13
C GLU A 169 22.29 1.97 -26.61
N LYS A 170 21.25 1.66 -27.40
CA LYS A 170 21.18 2.04 -28.82
C LYS A 170 20.56 3.42 -29.04
N GLY A 171 20.12 4.09 -27.98
CA GLY A 171 19.50 5.42 -28.07
C GLY A 171 18.13 5.43 -28.77
N VAL A 172 17.47 4.26 -28.90
CA VAL A 172 16.15 4.14 -29.55
C VAL A 172 14.98 4.11 -28.56
N VAL A 173 15.26 4.18 -27.25
CA VAL A 173 14.26 4.18 -26.18
C VAL A 173 14.12 5.58 -25.62
N THR A 174 12.90 6.12 -25.63
CA THR A 174 12.61 7.43 -25.01
C THR A 174 12.55 7.32 -23.49
N ALA A 175 12.61 8.45 -22.79
CA ALA A 175 12.40 8.49 -21.34
C ALA A 175 11.06 7.83 -20.94
N ALA A 176 11.05 7.20 -19.77
CA ALA A 176 9.85 6.62 -19.19
C ALA A 176 8.77 7.69 -19.00
N LYS A 177 7.51 7.34 -19.30
CA LYS A 177 6.35 8.22 -19.19
C LYS A 177 5.43 7.71 -18.08
N TYR A 178 4.62 8.61 -17.52
CA TYR A 178 3.57 8.27 -16.56
C TYR A 178 2.21 8.36 -17.25
N GLN A 179 1.46 7.26 -17.26
CA GLN A 179 0.16 7.17 -17.94
C GLN A 179 -0.96 7.93 -17.22
N GLY A 180 -0.84 8.14 -15.90
CA GLY A 180 -1.92 8.70 -15.08
C GLY A 180 -3.16 7.81 -15.00
N ASP A 181 -4.18 8.31 -14.30
CA ASP A 181 -5.33 7.51 -13.84
C ASP A 181 -6.50 7.49 -14.86
N SER A 182 -6.27 7.99 -16.08
CA SER A 182 -7.33 8.25 -17.07
C SER A 182 -7.01 7.85 -18.51
N CYS A 183 -5.84 7.24 -18.79
CA CYS A 183 -5.41 7.01 -20.18
C CYS A 183 -5.96 5.73 -20.83
N CYS A 184 -6.62 4.84 -20.07
CA CYS A 184 -7.09 3.53 -20.54
C CYS A 184 -8.51 3.16 -20.06
N LYS A 185 -9.35 4.16 -19.74
CA LYS A 185 -10.77 3.93 -19.40
C LYS A 185 -11.62 3.76 -20.65
#